data_AF-A0A2E4KZR1-F1
#
_entry.id   AF-A0A2E4KZR1-F1
#
_cell.length_a   1.000
_cell.length_b   1.000
_cell.length_c   1.000
_cell.angle_alpha   90.00
_cell.angle_beta   90.00
_cell.angle_gamma   90.00
#
_symmetry.space_group_name_H-M   'P 1'
#
loop_
_entity.id
_entity.type
_entity.pdbx_description
1 polymer ?
#
loop_
_entity_poly.entity_id
_entity_poly.type
_entity_poly.pdbx_seq_one_letter_code
_entity_poly.pdbx_strand_id
1 'polypeptide(L)'
;MGSITWILPSPIERRQGERRMEALKLGIKVKILIVDDWVTERLNIDRLSQYLIWTDQKPLPTSFWRIPGRDDPWASPPGSRSWDLLSGDFSVILKNLPPDIIGIGSENGYVWVALDDARSNIEATAIKRLLEEVLAFLTQR
;
A
#
# COMPACT_ATOMS: atom_id res chain seq x y z
N MET A 1 18.26 4.78 -40.40
CA MET A 1 18.78 3.74 -39.48
C MET A 1 18.97 4.39 -38.11
N GLY A 2 17.98 4.30 -37.21
CA GLY A 2 18.08 4.85 -35.85
C GLY A 2 18.68 3.82 -34.91
N SER A 3 19.73 4.19 -34.18
CA SER A 3 20.33 3.35 -33.16
C SER A 3 19.33 3.12 -32.02
N ILE A 4 18.89 1.88 -31.84
CA ILE A 4 18.19 1.46 -30.62
C ILE A 4 19.26 1.30 -29.54
N THR A 5 19.41 2.33 -28.71
CA THR A 5 20.25 2.24 -27.51
C THR A 5 19.50 1.45 -26.45
N TRP A 6 19.92 0.23 -26.19
CA TRP A 6 19.42 -0.56 -25.07
C TRP A 6 19.97 0.02 -23.77
N ILE A 7 19.16 0.81 -23.07
CA ILE A 7 19.48 1.30 -21.74
C ILE A 7 19.25 0.15 -20.77
N LEU A 8 20.32 -0.32 -20.12
CA LEU A 8 20.21 -1.31 -19.05
C LEU A 8 19.47 -0.69 -17.86
N PRO A 9 18.51 -1.40 -17.24
CA PRO A 9 17.85 -0.90 -16.04
C PRO A 9 18.87 -0.68 -14.93
N SER A 10 18.71 0.40 -14.19
CA SER A 10 19.51 0.73 -13.02
C SER A 10 19.34 -0.33 -11.92
N PRO A 11 20.28 -0.40 -10.94
CA PRO A 11 20.14 -1.30 -9.80
C PRO A 11 18.84 -1.11 -9.00
N ILE A 12 18.28 0.10 -8.97
CA ILE A 12 17.01 0.40 -8.30
C ILE A 12 15.85 -0.21 -9.08
N GLU A 13 15.80 0.02 -10.40
CA GLU A 13 14.75 -0.53 -11.26
C GLU A 13 14.75 -2.06 -11.29
N ARG A 14 15.94 -2.69 -11.23
CA ARG A 14 16.05 -4.15 -11.12
C ARG A 14 15.43 -4.67 -9.83
N ARG A 15 15.76 -4.07 -8.68
CA ARG A 15 15.20 -4.46 -7.37
C ARG A 15 13.68 -4.28 -7.33
N GLN A 16 13.16 -3.19 -7.90
CA GLN A 16 11.72 -2.98 -8.04
C GLN A 16 11.08 -4.07 -8.91
N GLY A 17 11.71 -4.40 -10.04
CA GLY A 17 11.27 -5.46 -10.94
C GLY A 17 11.26 -6.84 -10.26
N GLU A 18 12.31 -7.18 -9.52
CA GLU A 18 12.42 -8.41 -8.75
C GLU A 18 11.32 -8.52 -7.70
N ARG A 19 11.12 -7.49 -6.87
CA ARG A 19 10.05 -7.46 -5.86
C ARG A 19 8.67 -7.63 -6.48
N ARG A 20 8.38 -6.92 -7.58
CA ARG A 20 7.09 -7.01 -8.28
C ARG A 20 6.88 -8.39 -8.87
N MET A 21 7.93 -9.01 -9.42
CA MET A 21 7.88 -10.37 -9.95
C MET A 21 7.61 -11.39 -8.84
N GLU A 22 8.26 -11.25 -7.68
CA GLU A 22 7.99 -12.08 -6.51
C GLU A 22 6.57 -11.89 -5.97
N ALA A 23 6.10 -10.65 -5.90
CA ALA A 23 4.72 -10.35 -5.50
C ALA A 23 3.71 -11.04 -6.43
N LEU A 24 3.93 -10.99 -7.74
CA LEU A 24 3.10 -11.70 -8.72
C LEU A 24 3.09 -13.22 -8.50
N LYS A 25 4.26 -13.84 -8.22
CA LYS A 25 4.34 -15.27 -7.88
C LYS A 25 3.54 -15.63 -6.63
N LEU A 26 3.40 -14.69 -5.71
CA LEU A 26 2.63 -14.82 -4.48
C LEU A 26 1.13 -14.55 -4.65
N GLY A 27 0.67 -14.25 -5.87
CA GLY A 27 -0.73 -13.92 -6.18
C GLY A 27 -1.09 -12.45 -5.88
N ILE A 28 -0.09 -11.60 -5.62
CA ILE A 28 -0.28 -10.18 -5.34
C ILE A 28 -0.23 -9.42 -6.65
N LYS A 29 -1.26 -8.64 -6.94
CA LYS A 29 -1.26 -7.73 -8.08
C LYS A 29 -0.55 -6.43 -7.66
N VAL A 30 0.23 -5.86 -8.57
CA VAL A 30 0.88 -4.57 -8.37
C VAL A 30 0.39 -3.59 -9.42
N LYS A 31 0.02 -2.38 -9.01
CA LYS A 31 -0.31 -1.28 -9.93
C LYS A 31 0.27 0.03 -9.42
N ILE A 32 0.41 1.00 -10.32
CA ILE A 32 0.67 2.38 -9.93
C ILE A 32 -0.67 3.02 -9.57
N LEU A 33 -0.76 3.50 -8.34
CA LEU A 33 -1.87 4.29 -7.83
C LEU A 33 -1.56 5.76 -8.06
N ILE A 34 -2.47 6.45 -8.75
CA ILE A 34 -2.53 7.91 -8.74
C ILE A 34 -3.34 8.27 -7.50
N VAL A 35 -2.73 9.00 -6.57
CA VAL A 35 -3.39 9.37 -5.32
C VAL A 35 -4.27 10.60 -5.51
N ASP A 36 -5.26 10.78 -4.65
CA ASP A 36 -6.15 11.94 -4.69
C ASP A 36 -5.46 13.23 -4.22
N ASP A 37 -6.10 14.37 -4.42
CA ASP A 37 -5.58 15.69 -4.04
C ASP A 37 -5.32 15.78 -2.53
N TRP A 38 -6.17 15.17 -1.69
CA TRP A 38 -6.04 15.23 -0.23
C TRP A 38 -4.76 14.54 0.26
N VAL A 39 -4.43 13.38 -0.32
CA VAL A 39 -3.20 12.63 -0.07
C VAL A 39 -2.01 13.36 -0.67
N THR A 40 -2.15 13.86 -1.90
CA THR A 40 -1.08 14.58 -2.62
C THR A 40 -0.62 15.80 -1.83
N GLU A 41 -1.54 16.63 -1.35
CA GLU A 41 -1.23 17.83 -0.55
C GLU A 41 -0.46 17.51 0.73
N ARG A 42 -0.73 16.36 1.35
CA ARG A 42 -0.16 15.99 2.67
C ARG A 42 1.13 15.21 2.58
N LEU A 43 1.29 14.39 1.55
CA LEU A 43 2.46 13.54 1.36
C LEU A 43 3.45 14.11 0.34
N ASN A 44 3.04 15.09 -0.46
CA ASN A 44 3.80 15.63 -1.60
C ASN A 44 4.23 14.50 -2.56
N ILE A 45 3.31 13.57 -2.82
CA ILE A 45 3.49 12.41 -3.70
C ILE A 45 2.25 12.31 -4.58
N ASP A 46 2.44 12.16 -5.89
CA ASP A 46 1.38 12.01 -6.89
C ASP A 46 1.10 10.54 -7.26
N ARG A 47 2.11 9.68 -7.11
CA ARG A 47 2.08 8.28 -7.51
C ARG A 47 2.74 7.37 -6.49
N LEU A 48 2.08 6.27 -6.17
CA LEU A 48 2.61 5.22 -5.31
C LEU A 48 2.45 3.84 -5.95
N SER A 49 3.30 2.91 -5.55
CA SER A 49 3.10 1.50 -5.90
C SER A 49 2.11 0.88 -4.92
N GLN A 50 1.05 0.31 -5.46
CA GLN A 50 -0.01 -0.34 -4.69
C GLN A 50 0.03 -1.84 -4.93
N TYR A 51 0.21 -2.59 -3.85
CA TYR A 51 0.20 -4.04 -3.79
C TYR A 51 -1.16 -4.49 -3.26
N LEU A 52 -1.82 -5.41 -3.95
CA LEU A 52 -3.19 -5.76 -3.66
C LEU A 52 -3.50 -7.25 -3.85
N ILE A 53 -4.35 -7.77 -2.97
CA ILE A 53 -4.95 -9.10 -3.05
C ILE A 53 -6.46 -8.95 -3.20
N TRP A 54 -7.06 -9.85 -3.97
CA TRP A 54 -8.52 -9.95 -4.10
C TRP A 54 -9.08 -10.94 -3.07
N THR A 55 -10.29 -10.67 -2.59
CA THR A 55 -11.02 -11.54 -1.67
C THR A 55 -12.53 -11.45 -1.91
N ASP A 56 -13.24 -12.54 -1.63
CA ASP A 56 -14.69 -12.64 -1.60
C ASP A 56 -15.30 -12.33 -0.22
N GLN A 57 -14.47 -12.16 0.82
CA GLN A 57 -14.89 -11.99 2.21
C GLN A 57 -15.50 -10.62 2.54
N LYS A 58 -15.67 -9.74 1.53
CA LYS A 58 -16.27 -8.39 1.65
C LYS A 58 -15.68 -7.56 2.81
N PRO A 59 -14.36 -7.30 2.80
CA PRO A 59 -13.71 -6.43 3.79
C PRO A 59 -14.38 -5.05 3.86
N LEU A 60 -14.39 -4.46 5.06
CA LEU A 60 -14.95 -3.12 5.27
C LEU A 60 -14.19 -2.09 4.41
N PRO A 61 -14.89 -1.31 3.56
CA PRO A 61 -14.23 -0.29 2.74
C PRO A 61 -13.53 0.74 3.62
N THR A 62 -12.22 0.90 3.40
CA THR A 62 -11.40 1.79 4.22
C THR A 62 -10.18 2.30 3.46
N SER A 63 -9.66 3.46 3.86
CA SER A 63 -8.44 4.04 3.30
C SER A 63 -7.72 4.84 4.38
N PHE A 64 -6.49 4.44 4.69
CA PHE A 64 -5.65 5.08 5.69
C PHE A 64 -4.30 5.44 5.09
N TRP A 65 -3.81 6.61 5.46
CA TRP A 65 -2.56 7.18 4.99
C TRP A 65 -1.73 7.65 6.17
N ARG A 66 -0.43 7.35 6.12
CA ARG A 66 0.54 7.74 7.13
C ARG A 66 1.04 9.17 6.84
N ILE A 67 0.42 10.14 7.49
CA ILE A 67 0.76 11.56 7.38
C ILE A 67 1.94 11.89 8.31
N PRO A 68 3.06 12.41 7.79
CA PRO A 68 4.21 12.75 8.61
C PRO A 68 3.93 13.92 9.56
N GLY A 69 4.65 13.97 10.68
CA GLY A 69 4.61 15.11 11.62
C GLY A 69 3.43 15.15 12.58
N ARG A 70 2.70 14.04 12.75
CA ARG A 70 1.62 13.89 13.73
C ARG A 70 1.98 12.86 14.80
N ASP A 71 1.43 13.03 16.00
CA ASP A 71 1.55 12.03 17.09
C ASP A 71 0.85 10.72 16.73
N ASP A 72 -0.35 10.81 16.14
CA ASP A 72 -0.99 9.71 15.40
C ASP A 72 -0.87 9.98 13.90
N PRO A 73 0.03 9.27 13.19
CA PRO A 73 0.30 9.55 11.79
C PRO A 73 -0.83 9.07 10.88
N TRP A 74 -1.70 8.17 11.32
CA TRP A 74 -2.70 7.59 10.43
C TRP A 74 -3.94 8.47 10.33
N ALA A 75 -4.30 8.80 9.09
CA ALA A 75 -5.50 9.57 8.79
C ALA A 75 -6.22 9.02 7.57
N SER A 76 -7.53 9.23 7.54
CA SER A 76 -8.38 8.87 6.41
C SER A 76 -8.75 10.11 5.60
N PRO A 77 -8.91 10.01 4.27
CA PRO A 77 -9.46 11.09 3.47
C PRO A 77 -10.89 11.43 3.92
N PRO A 78 -11.33 12.70 3.77
CA PRO A 78 -12.70 13.10 4.06
C PRO A 78 -13.68 12.32 3.16
N GLY A 79 -14.81 11.90 3.74
CA GLY A 79 -15.83 11.11 3.03
C GLY A 79 -15.61 9.59 3.06
N SER A 80 -14.43 9.12 3.46
CA SER A 80 -14.24 7.70 3.77
C SER A 80 -14.89 7.36 5.11
N ARG A 81 -15.58 6.20 5.18
CA ARG A 81 -16.25 5.70 6.41
C ARG A 81 -15.27 5.02 7.38
N SER A 82 -13.98 5.30 7.25
CA SER A 82 -12.88 4.65 7.98
C SER A 82 -12.69 5.14 9.41
N TRP A 83 -13.21 6.30 9.77
CA TRP A 83 -12.88 6.96 11.04
C TRP A 83 -13.16 6.10 12.27
N ASP A 84 -14.21 5.29 12.24
CA ASP A 84 -14.60 4.40 13.34
C ASP A 84 -13.54 3.31 13.63
N LEU A 85 -12.71 2.96 12.63
CA LEU A 85 -11.63 1.97 12.77
C LEU A 85 -10.35 2.54 13.40
N LEU A 86 -10.20 3.87 13.48
CA LEU A 86 -9.04 4.48 14.14
C LEU A 86 -9.08 4.31 15.67
N SER A 87 -10.26 4.06 16.24
CA SER A 87 -10.44 3.71 17.64
C SER A 87 -10.65 2.21 17.80
N GLY A 88 -9.66 1.46 18.27
CA GLY A 88 -9.78 0.02 18.53
C GLY A 88 -8.56 -0.82 18.15
N ASP A 89 -8.74 -2.13 18.02
CA ASP A 89 -7.67 -3.10 17.74
C ASP A 89 -6.96 -2.84 16.40
N PHE A 90 -7.68 -2.27 15.42
CA PHE A 90 -7.09 -1.89 14.15
C PHE A 90 -6.01 -0.81 14.30
N SER A 91 -6.12 0.06 15.31
CA SER A 91 -5.08 1.06 15.62
C SER A 91 -3.75 0.42 16.04
N VAL A 92 -3.79 -0.79 16.63
CA VAL A 92 -2.59 -1.52 17.05
C VAL A 92 -1.83 -2.01 15.82
N ILE A 93 -2.53 -2.53 14.81
CA ILE A 93 -1.92 -2.93 13.53
C ILE A 93 -1.27 -1.71 12.88
N LEU A 94 -2.01 -0.61 12.77
CA LEU A 94 -1.54 0.63 12.16
C LEU A 94 -0.23 1.11 12.80
N LYS A 95 -0.12 1.03 14.13
CA LYS A 95 1.10 1.40 14.87
C LYS A 95 2.27 0.43 14.63
N ASN A 96 1.99 -0.84 14.34
CA ASN A 96 3.00 -1.88 14.10
C ASN A 96 3.44 -1.98 12.64
N LEU A 97 2.77 -1.28 11.71
CA LEU A 97 3.11 -1.33 10.29
C LEU A 97 4.52 -0.77 10.04
N PRO A 98 5.32 -1.42 9.16
CA PRO A 98 6.63 -0.91 8.77
C PRO A 98 6.56 0.53 8.26
N PRO A 99 7.57 1.37 8.55
CA PRO A 99 7.59 2.79 8.15
C PRO A 99 7.51 3.00 6.64
N ASP A 100 7.93 2.01 5.85
CA ASP A 100 7.83 2.01 4.39
C ASP A 100 6.38 1.98 3.88
N ILE A 101 5.41 1.54 4.71
CA ILE A 101 4.00 1.50 4.35
C ILE A 101 3.40 2.89 4.55
N ILE A 102 3.08 3.51 3.42
CA ILE A 102 2.57 4.88 3.32
C ILE A 102 1.04 4.89 3.37
N GLY A 103 0.39 3.85 2.84
CA GLY A 103 -1.06 3.72 2.89
C GLY A 103 -1.51 2.28 3.00
N ILE A 104 -2.69 2.07 3.57
CA ILE A 104 -3.39 0.79 3.58
C ILE A 104 -4.88 1.00 3.34
N GLY A 105 -5.56 -0.03 2.84
CA GLY A 105 -7.01 0.03 2.81
C GLY A 105 -7.66 -1.16 2.15
N SER A 106 -8.96 -1.00 1.93
CA SER A 106 -9.76 -1.94 1.18
C SER A 106 -10.84 -1.24 0.38
N GLU A 107 -11.03 -1.69 -0.86
CA GLU A 107 -12.08 -1.19 -1.74
C GLU A 107 -12.46 -2.28 -2.75
N ASN A 108 -13.76 -2.43 -3.05
CA ASN A 108 -14.28 -3.32 -4.09
C ASN A 108 -13.77 -4.77 -4.01
N GLY A 109 -13.65 -5.32 -2.79
CA GLY A 109 -13.17 -6.69 -2.55
C GLY A 109 -11.65 -6.85 -2.68
N TYR A 110 -10.90 -5.76 -2.81
CA TYR A 110 -9.44 -5.78 -2.72
C TYR A 110 -8.99 -5.24 -1.37
N VAL A 111 -7.95 -5.84 -0.82
CA VAL A 111 -7.15 -5.28 0.27
C VAL A 111 -5.82 -4.85 -0.31
N TRP A 112 -5.32 -3.70 0.11
CA TRP A 112 -4.15 -3.09 -0.48
C TRP A 112 -3.24 -2.43 0.55
N VAL A 113 -1.96 -2.39 0.20
CA VAL A 113 -0.94 -1.56 0.84
C VAL A 113 -0.24 -0.71 -0.23
N ALA A 114 0.11 0.51 0.11
CA ALA A 114 0.79 1.47 -0.73
C ALA A 114 2.16 1.82 -0.12
N LEU A 115 3.20 1.79 -0.95
CA LEU A 115 4.57 2.10 -0.55
C LEU A 115 5.35 2.73 -1.70
N ASP A 116 6.44 3.43 -1.36
CA ASP A 116 7.41 3.91 -2.34
C ASP A 116 8.37 2.77 -2.69
N ASP A 117 8.14 2.16 -3.85
CA ASP A 117 8.92 1.01 -4.33
C ASP A 117 10.41 1.31 -4.49
N ALA A 118 10.78 2.57 -4.77
CA ALA A 118 12.17 2.99 -4.98
C ALA A 118 12.93 3.08 -3.66
N ARG A 119 12.24 3.39 -2.57
CA ARG A 119 12.83 3.64 -1.26
C ARG A 119 12.67 2.49 -0.28
N SER A 120 11.60 1.70 -0.44
CA SER A 120 11.32 0.59 0.46
C SER A 120 12.29 -0.57 0.24
N ASN A 121 12.61 -1.26 1.34
CA ASN A 121 13.33 -2.53 1.32
C ASN A 121 12.47 -3.71 1.77
N ILE A 122 11.15 -3.52 1.86
CA ILE A 122 10.24 -4.60 2.26
C ILE A 122 10.21 -5.70 1.19
N GLU A 123 10.25 -6.95 1.63
CA GLU A 123 10.18 -8.12 0.76
C GLU A 123 8.72 -8.44 0.39
N ALA A 124 8.52 -9.09 -0.76
CA ALA A 124 7.18 -9.45 -1.24
C ALA A 124 6.44 -10.40 -0.28
N THR A 125 7.17 -11.29 0.41
CA THR A 125 6.64 -12.19 1.44
C THR A 125 6.09 -11.43 2.64
N ALA A 126 6.80 -10.39 3.09
CA ALA A 126 6.34 -9.51 4.16
C ALA A 126 5.12 -8.69 3.72
N ILE A 127 5.10 -8.17 2.49
CA ILE A 127 3.91 -7.51 1.91
C ILE A 127 2.70 -8.46 1.94
N LYS A 128 2.88 -9.73 1.54
CA LYS A 128 1.81 -10.71 1.56
C LYS A 128 1.21 -10.89 2.95
N ARG A 129 2.07 -11.10 3.96
CA ARG A 129 1.66 -11.27 5.35
C ARG A 129 0.88 -10.06 5.86
N LEU A 130 1.34 -8.84 5.54
CA LEU A 130 0.64 -7.62 5.90
C LEU A 130 -0.75 -7.53 5.26
N LEU A 131 -0.86 -7.89 3.97
CA LEU A 131 -2.14 -7.90 3.27
C LEU A 131 -3.13 -8.91 3.87
N GLU A 132 -2.65 -10.10 4.24
CA GLU A 132 -3.46 -11.14 4.92
C GLU A 132 -3.89 -10.70 6.33
N GLU A 133 -3.00 -10.04 7.08
CA GLU A 133 -3.30 -9.49 8.40
C GLU A 133 -4.36 -8.38 8.31
N VAL A 134 -4.16 -7.39 7.43
CA VAL A 134 -5.14 -6.33 7.20
C VAL A 134 -6.48 -6.91 6.76
N LEU A 135 -6.48 -7.91 5.88
CA LEU A 135 -7.71 -8.59 5.46
C LEU A 135 -8.46 -9.20 6.65
N ALA A 136 -7.77 -9.98 7.49
CA ALA A 136 -8.38 -10.67 8.62
C ALA A 136 -9.07 -9.69 9.58
N PHE A 137 -8.48 -8.50 9.80
CA PHE A 137 -9.10 -7.50 10.64
C PHE A 137 -10.26 -6.76 9.98
N LEU A 138 -10.18 -6.49 8.67
CA LEU A 138 -11.28 -5.82 7.96
C LEU A 138 -12.49 -6.73 7.71
N THR A 139 -12.36 -8.04 7.96
CA THR A 139 -13.45 -9.01 7.87
C THR A 139 -13.97 -9.48 9.24
N GLN A 140 -13.21 -9.27 10.31
CA GLN A 140 -13.66 -9.48 11.68
C GLN A 140 -14.71 -8.42 12.06
N ARG A 141 -15.89 -8.90 12.48
CA ARG A 141 -16.99 -8.09 13.02
C ARG A 141 -16.98 -8.12 14.53
#